data_AF-A0A2A5CBT5-F1
#
_entry.id   AF-A0A2A5CBT5-F1
#
_cell.length_a   1.000
_cell.length_b   1.000
_cell.length_c   1.000
_cell.angle_alpha   90.00
_cell.angle_beta   90.00
_cell.angle_gamma   90.00
#
_symmetry.space_group_name_H-M   'P 1'
#
loop_
_entity.id
_entity.type
_entity.pdbx_description
1 polymer ?
#
loop_
_entity_poly.entity_id
_entity_poly.type
_entity_poly.pdbx_seq_one_letter_code
_entity_poly.pdbx_strand_id
1 'polypeptide(L)'
;RWFPGISIQGKGLLATEGVISVPINDTTATSENPYGRCAIAVNSHFLEFIDLENPSETPLLAHQLKTGAYYSPILSTGGGLYRYHLKDTIKCTGTHGHTPIIRFEGKLDRVSDVCGEKIHAQQVEIGLRKACIDLDVKHDFMMLSPSLLSAPPSYCLYIDSESSDNTLTQLAKQLDRYLCKGHHYKLCQDLNQLAPICVKRVSDGWQKYQRALIASGQRMGDIKPTFLEYRHDWSLIFD
;
A
#
# COMPACT_ATOMS: atom_id res chain seq x y z
N ARG A 1 -7.82 -24.42 -1.08
CA ARG A 1 -8.13 -23.35 -2.07
C ARG A 1 -9.62 -23.49 -2.41
N TRP A 2 -10.39 -22.41 -2.36
CA TRP A 2 -11.86 -22.45 -2.44
C TRP A 2 -12.41 -22.65 -3.87
N PHE A 3 -11.59 -22.44 -4.91
CA PHE A 3 -11.98 -22.63 -6.32
C PHE A 3 -10.83 -23.26 -7.14
N PRO A 4 -10.58 -24.57 -7.02
CA PRO A 4 -9.55 -25.24 -7.80
C PRO A 4 -9.94 -25.30 -9.29
N GLY A 5 -9.01 -24.96 -10.18
CA GLY A 5 -9.21 -25.06 -11.64
C GLY A 5 -10.05 -23.93 -12.28
N ILE A 6 -10.52 -22.96 -11.50
CA ILE A 6 -11.26 -21.79 -12.02
C ILE A 6 -10.30 -20.61 -12.19
N SER A 7 -10.31 -20.01 -13.38
CA SER A 7 -9.62 -18.74 -13.64
C SER A 7 -10.38 -17.59 -12.99
N ILE A 8 -9.71 -16.85 -12.11
CA ILE A 8 -10.27 -15.65 -11.46
C ILE A 8 -9.76 -14.42 -12.22
N GLN A 9 -10.69 -13.64 -12.78
CA GLN A 9 -10.38 -12.38 -13.45
C GLN A 9 -10.67 -11.20 -12.52
N GLY A 10 -9.69 -10.31 -12.38
CA GLY A 10 -9.84 -9.05 -11.67
C GLY A 10 -10.78 -8.10 -12.41
N LYS A 11 -11.52 -7.29 -11.68
CA LYS A 11 -12.52 -6.35 -12.25
C LYS A 11 -11.92 -5.11 -12.93
N GLY A 12 -10.60 -4.96 -12.95
CA GLY A 12 -9.92 -3.71 -13.30
C GLY A 12 -9.91 -2.68 -12.15
N LEU A 13 -9.40 -1.48 -12.44
CA LEU A 13 -9.38 -0.37 -11.49
C LEU A 13 -10.65 0.47 -11.65
N LEU A 14 -11.58 0.24 -10.72
CA LEU A 14 -12.87 0.92 -10.62
C LEU A 14 -12.92 1.70 -9.31
N ALA A 15 -13.12 3.02 -9.40
CA ALA A 15 -13.28 3.92 -8.26
C ALA A 15 -14.67 4.58 -8.32
N THR A 16 -15.12 5.17 -7.21
CA THR A 16 -16.39 5.91 -7.18
C THR A 16 -16.36 7.09 -8.17
N GLU A 17 -15.18 7.68 -8.33
CA GLU A 17 -14.92 8.81 -9.20
C GLU A 17 -14.90 8.44 -10.69
N GLY A 18 -14.66 7.17 -11.05
CA GLY A 18 -14.69 6.72 -12.44
C GLY A 18 -14.05 5.35 -12.71
N VAL A 19 -14.06 4.98 -13.99
CA VAL A 19 -13.47 3.75 -14.53
C VAL A 19 -12.08 4.05 -15.11
N ILE A 20 -11.02 3.41 -14.60
CA ILE A 20 -9.64 3.67 -15.01
C ILE A 20 -9.13 2.56 -15.91
N SER A 21 -9.45 1.30 -15.60
CA SER A 21 -9.11 0.17 -16.46
C SER A 21 -10.20 -0.89 -16.49
N VAL A 22 -10.24 -1.60 -17.61
CA VAL A 22 -11.16 -2.71 -17.85
C VAL A 22 -10.37 -3.99 -18.11
N PRO A 23 -10.83 -5.14 -17.61
CA PRO A 23 -10.21 -6.41 -17.92
C PRO A 23 -10.30 -6.70 -19.41
N ILE A 24 -9.21 -7.16 -20.01
CA ILE A 24 -9.23 -7.71 -21.37
C ILE A 24 -9.37 -9.21 -21.31
N ASN A 25 -10.04 -9.79 -22.30
CA ASN A 25 -10.29 -11.24 -22.37
C ASN A 25 -9.01 -11.97 -22.83
N ASP A 26 -8.01 -11.94 -21.97
CA ASP A 26 -6.73 -12.61 -22.13
C ASP A 26 -6.47 -13.46 -20.88
N THR A 27 -6.49 -14.77 -21.08
CA THR A 27 -6.38 -15.79 -20.03
C THR A 27 -4.93 -16.07 -19.62
N THR A 28 -3.96 -15.31 -20.13
CA THR A 28 -2.55 -15.44 -19.72
C THR A 28 -2.32 -14.86 -18.31
N ALA A 29 -2.74 -15.61 -17.30
CA ALA A 29 -2.32 -15.38 -15.93
C ALA A 29 -0.82 -15.70 -15.81
N THR A 30 -0.02 -14.70 -15.44
CA THR A 30 1.41 -14.89 -15.15
C THR A 30 1.63 -14.93 -13.64
N SER A 31 2.79 -15.40 -13.18
CA SER A 31 3.18 -15.31 -11.77
C SER A 31 3.12 -13.86 -11.24
N GLU A 32 3.38 -12.89 -12.11
CA GLU A 32 3.34 -11.46 -11.78
C GLU A 32 1.92 -10.85 -11.83
N ASN A 33 0.98 -11.45 -12.57
CA ASN A 33 -0.41 -10.98 -12.61
C ASN A 33 -1.39 -12.16 -12.63
N PRO A 34 -1.70 -12.73 -11.44
CA PRO A 34 -2.56 -13.90 -11.33
C PRO A 34 -4.05 -13.60 -11.60
N TYR A 35 -4.43 -12.32 -11.72
CA TYR A 35 -5.82 -11.89 -11.88
C TYR A 35 -6.14 -11.36 -13.30
N GLY A 36 -5.23 -11.54 -14.25
CA GLY A 36 -5.44 -11.15 -15.64
C GLY A 36 -5.11 -9.69 -15.95
N ARG A 37 -5.03 -9.39 -17.24
CA ARG A 37 -4.56 -8.10 -17.77
C ARG A 37 -5.71 -7.09 -17.83
N CYS A 38 -5.45 -5.83 -17.45
CA CYS A 38 -6.42 -4.75 -17.51
C CYS A 38 -5.89 -3.60 -18.37
N ALA A 39 -6.59 -3.25 -19.44
CA ALA A 39 -6.23 -2.13 -20.30
C ALA A 39 -6.84 -0.82 -19.78
N ILE A 40 -6.15 0.30 -19.98
CA ILE A 40 -6.68 1.62 -19.64
C ILE A 40 -7.98 1.87 -20.40
N ALA A 41 -9.00 2.36 -19.70
CA ALA A 41 -10.32 2.65 -20.24
C ALA A 41 -10.35 4.00 -20.97
N VAL A 42 -9.59 4.12 -22.06
CA VAL A 42 -9.35 5.39 -22.80
C VAL A 42 -10.61 6.08 -23.33
N ASN A 43 -11.74 5.36 -23.44
CA ASN A 43 -13.02 5.90 -23.88
C ASN A 43 -13.98 6.23 -22.72
N SER A 44 -13.59 5.98 -21.47
CA SER A 44 -14.46 6.24 -20.31
C SER A 44 -14.37 7.69 -19.85
N HIS A 45 -13.15 8.18 -19.64
CA HIS A 45 -12.86 9.51 -19.11
C HIS A 45 -11.56 10.03 -19.73
N PHE A 46 -11.30 11.33 -19.60
CA PHE A 46 -9.98 11.85 -19.92
C PHE A 46 -9.03 11.53 -18.76
N LEU A 47 -7.94 10.82 -19.09
CA LEU A 47 -6.98 10.29 -18.13
C LEU A 47 -5.59 10.89 -18.39
N GLU A 48 -5.05 11.53 -17.36
CA GLU A 48 -3.64 11.90 -17.28
C GLU A 48 -2.96 11.04 -16.20
N PHE A 49 -1.63 11.00 -16.21
CA PHE A 49 -0.85 10.13 -15.34
C PHE A 49 0.40 10.86 -14.83
N ILE A 50 0.49 11.05 -13.52
CA ILE A 50 1.72 11.55 -12.88
C ILE A 50 2.77 10.45 -12.94
N ASP A 51 3.93 10.72 -13.53
CA ASP A 51 5.10 9.84 -13.41
C ASP A 51 5.64 9.90 -11.98
N LEU A 52 5.68 8.76 -11.30
CA LEU A 52 6.12 8.72 -9.90
C LEU A 52 7.64 8.85 -9.75
N GLU A 53 8.42 8.66 -10.81
CA GLU A 53 9.84 8.98 -10.80
C GLU A 53 10.08 10.49 -10.99
N ASN A 54 9.18 11.18 -11.71
CA ASN A 54 9.31 12.60 -12.05
C ASN A 54 7.99 13.37 -11.76
N PRO A 55 7.52 13.44 -10.50
CA PRO A 55 6.18 13.94 -10.18
C PRO A 55 5.97 15.44 -10.41
N SER A 56 7.06 16.20 -10.57
CA SER A 56 7.04 17.63 -10.88
C SER A 56 6.86 17.93 -12.38
N GLU A 57 6.96 16.90 -13.24
CA GLU A 57 6.75 17.06 -14.68
C GLU A 57 5.26 17.12 -15.03
N THR A 58 4.99 17.53 -16.27
CA THR A 58 3.61 17.56 -16.78
C THR A 58 3.06 16.13 -16.81
N PRO A 59 1.85 15.88 -16.27
CA PRO A 59 1.21 14.57 -16.36
C PRO A 59 1.15 14.05 -17.79
N LEU A 60 1.40 12.76 -17.93
CA LEU A 60 1.46 12.05 -19.21
C LEU A 60 0.07 11.62 -19.66
N LEU A 61 -0.13 11.53 -20.97
CA LEU A 61 -1.28 10.88 -21.59
C LEU A 61 -1.08 9.36 -21.63
N ALA A 62 -2.18 8.61 -21.75
CA ALA A 62 -2.15 7.14 -21.74
C ALA A 62 -1.10 6.55 -22.70
N HIS A 63 -1.00 7.02 -23.94
CA HIS A 63 -0.05 6.48 -24.93
C HIS A 63 1.43 6.75 -24.61
N GLN A 64 1.74 7.60 -23.62
CA GLN A 64 3.10 7.95 -23.22
C GLN A 64 3.63 7.07 -22.08
N LEU A 65 2.78 6.21 -21.49
CA LEU A 65 3.20 5.34 -20.38
C LEU A 65 4.22 4.30 -20.83
N LYS A 66 5.29 4.16 -20.03
CA LYS A 66 6.38 3.21 -20.29
C LYS A 66 6.19 1.94 -19.49
N THR A 67 6.35 0.79 -20.13
CA THR A 67 6.32 -0.52 -19.46
C THR A 67 7.37 -0.57 -18.35
N GLY A 68 6.97 -1.05 -17.17
CA GLY A 68 7.82 -1.16 -15.98
C GLY A 68 7.72 0.03 -15.03
N ALA A 69 7.30 1.19 -15.50
CA ALA A 69 7.19 2.41 -14.70
C ALA A 69 5.86 2.51 -13.92
N TYR A 70 5.88 3.38 -12.91
CA TYR A 70 4.78 3.58 -11.97
C TYR A 70 4.17 4.97 -12.13
N TYR A 71 2.84 5.02 -12.04
CA TYR A 71 2.08 6.23 -12.32
C TYR A 71 0.97 6.44 -11.30
N SER A 72 0.52 7.68 -11.16
CA SER A 72 -0.71 8.01 -10.45
C SER A 72 -1.77 8.63 -11.36
N PRO A 73 -2.97 8.04 -11.48
CA PRO A 73 -4.00 8.55 -12.37
C PRO A 73 -4.59 9.88 -11.90
N ILE A 74 -4.78 10.79 -12.85
CA ILE A 74 -5.58 12.01 -12.75
C ILE A 74 -6.76 11.85 -13.71
N LEU A 75 -7.96 12.15 -13.21
CA LEU A 75 -9.22 11.92 -13.89
C LEU A 75 -9.93 13.24 -14.21
N SER A 76 -10.41 13.39 -15.45
CA SER A 76 -11.42 14.39 -15.78
C SER A 76 -12.66 13.71 -16.37
N THR A 77 -13.83 13.93 -15.74
CA THR A 77 -15.08 13.25 -16.07
C THR A 77 -16.17 14.21 -16.56
N GLY A 78 -17.12 13.70 -17.33
CA GLY A 78 -18.34 14.44 -17.68
C GLY A 78 -19.25 14.77 -16.49
N GLY A 79 -18.98 14.19 -15.31
CA GLY A 79 -19.71 14.45 -14.06
C GLY A 79 -19.16 15.63 -13.26
N GLY A 80 -18.19 16.38 -13.79
CA GLY A 80 -17.69 17.62 -13.17
C GLY A 80 -16.43 17.46 -12.31
N LEU A 81 -15.79 16.29 -12.29
CA LEU A 81 -14.43 16.16 -11.77
C LEU A 81 -13.45 16.63 -12.84
N TYR A 82 -12.63 17.64 -12.54
CA TYR A 82 -11.62 18.17 -13.45
C TYR A 82 -10.23 18.02 -12.83
N ARG A 83 -9.36 17.29 -13.54
CA ARG A 83 -8.01 16.94 -13.09
C ARG A 83 -7.97 16.43 -11.64
N TYR A 84 -8.95 15.60 -11.26
CA TYR A 84 -9.03 15.01 -9.94
C TYR A 84 -7.98 13.92 -9.78
N HIS A 85 -7.08 14.08 -8.81
CA HIS A 85 -6.02 13.12 -8.53
C HIS A 85 -6.56 11.96 -7.69
N LEU A 86 -6.59 10.74 -8.25
CA LEU A 86 -7.12 9.55 -7.57
C LEU A 86 -6.24 9.05 -6.43
N LYS A 87 -4.98 9.52 -6.38
CA LYS A 87 -3.94 9.08 -5.45
C LYS A 87 -3.83 7.56 -5.42
N ASP A 88 -3.96 6.92 -6.57
CA ASP A 88 -3.66 5.49 -6.75
C ASP A 88 -2.26 5.34 -7.31
N THR A 89 -1.58 4.24 -6.99
CA THR A 89 -0.34 3.81 -7.63
C THR A 89 -0.67 2.69 -8.58
N ILE A 90 -0.30 2.84 -9.84
CA ILE A 90 -0.44 1.82 -10.88
C ILE A 90 0.92 1.55 -11.52
N LYS A 91 1.15 0.33 -11.99
CA LYS A 91 2.30 -0.04 -12.81
C LYS A 91 1.84 -0.28 -14.24
N CYS A 92 2.52 0.29 -15.23
CA CYS A 92 2.33 -0.10 -16.62
C CYS A 92 3.05 -1.45 -16.87
N THR A 93 2.31 -2.50 -17.18
CA THR A 93 2.85 -3.87 -17.33
C THR A 93 2.99 -4.29 -18.79
N GLY A 94 2.65 -3.41 -19.74
CA GLY A 94 2.74 -3.69 -21.18
C GLY A 94 1.67 -2.95 -21.95
N THR A 95 1.35 -3.45 -23.15
CA THR A 95 0.31 -2.87 -24.02
C THR A 95 -0.60 -3.95 -24.60
N HIS A 96 -1.82 -3.55 -24.97
CA HIS A 96 -2.75 -4.28 -25.81
C HIS A 96 -3.04 -3.42 -27.04
N GLY A 97 -2.40 -3.75 -28.16
CA GLY A 97 -2.27 -2.83 -29.29
C GLY A 97 -1.56 -1.54 -28.85
N HIS A 98 -2.23 -0.40 -29.02
CA HIS A 98 -1.72 0.92 -28.60
C HIS A 98 -2.19 1.34 -27.20
N THR A 99 -2.98 0.51 -26.50
CA THR A 99 -3.52 0.86 -25.18
C THR A 99 -2.66 0.25 -24.08
N PRO A 100 -2.15 1.02 -23.10
CA PRO A 100 -1.37 0.46 -22.00
C PRO A 100 -2.20 -0.49 -21.13
N ILE A 101 -1.51 -1.49 -20.61
CA ILE A 101 -2.02 -2.43 -19.61
C ILE A 101 -1.44 -2.03 -18.27
N ILE A 102 -2.31 -1.93 -17.28
CA ILE A 102 -1.95 -1.48 -15.95
C ILE A 102 -2.32 -2.49 -14.88
N ARG A 103 -1.52 -2.50 -13.81
CA ARG A 103 -1.80 -3.22 -12.57
C ARG A 103 -1.90 -2.22 -11.44
N PHE A 104 -2.90 -2.38 -10.58
CA PHE A 104 -3.03 -1.58 -9.37
C PHE A 104 -2.01 -2.05 -8.32
N GLU A 105 -1.25 -1.12 -7.76
CA GLU A 105 -0.19 -1.38 -6.77
C GLU A 105 -0.57 -0.87 -5.36
N GLY A 106 -1.51 0.08 -5.25
CA GLY A 106 -1.93 0.62 -3.96
C GLY A 106 -2.42 2.06 -4.03
N LYS A 107 -2.52 2.70 -2.86
CA LYS A 107 -2.89 4.12 -2.72
C LYS A 107 -1.65 4.95 -2.38
N LEU A 108 -1.49 6.08 -3.06
CA LEU A 108 -0.41 7.05 -2.92
C LEU A 108 -0.50 7.85 -1.62
N ASP A 109 -1.69 7.98 -1.03
CA ASP A 109 -1.96 8.70 0.24
C ASP A 109 -1.85 7.84 1.50
N ARG A 110 -1.46 6.57 1.38
CA ARG A 110 -1.11 5.73 2.54
C ARG A 110 0.36 5.90 2.91
N VAL A 111 0.72 7.14 3.15
CA VAL A 111 2.06 7.56 3.58
C VAL A 111 1.99 8.01 5.03
N SER A 112 2.86 7.48 5.86
CA SER A 112 3.09 8.03 7.19
C SER A 112 4.29 8.97 7.13
N ASP A 113 4.09 10.20 7.62
CA ASP A 113 5.08 11.27 7.61
C ASP A 113 5.03 12.00 8.97
N VAL A 114 5.96 11.64 9.85
CA VAL A 114 6.06 12.19 11.22
C VAL A 114 7.14 13.28 11.29
N CYS A 115 8.25 13.07 10.60
CA CYS A 115 9.45 13.93 10.65
C CYS A 115 10.09 14.15 9.28
N GLY A 116 9.39 13.83 8.18
CA GLY A 116 9.85 13.97 6.80
C GLY A 116 10.21 12.64 6.11
N GLU A 117 10.04 11.50 6.77
CA GLU A 117 10.50 10.18 6.31
C GLU A 117 9.69 9.60 5.15
N LYS A 118 8.41 10.00 5.03
CA LYS A 118 7.46 9.56 4.00
C LYS A 118 7.48 8.05 3.73
N ILE A 119 7.03 7.25 4.71
CA ILE A 119 6.94 5.78 4.58
C ILE A 119 5.65 5.39 3.86
N HIS A 120 5.75 4.65 2.76
CA HIS A 120 4.59 4.09 2.06
C HIS A 120 4.16 2.74 2.64
N ALA A 121 2.84 2.51 2.72
CA ALA A 121 2.29 1.22 3.16
C ALA A 121 2.83 0.01 2.36
N GLN A 122 3.08 0.18 1.06
CA GLN A 122 3.66 -0.88 0.22
C GLN A 122 5.11 -1.22 0.62
N GLN A 123 5.91 -0.24 1.02
CA GLN A 123 7.28 -0.48 1.50
C GLN A 123 7.25 -1.26 2.81
N VAL A 124 6.33 -0.91 3.71
CA VAL A 124 6.13 -1.63 4.98
C VAL A 124 5.68 -3.06 4.71
N GLU A 125 4.71 -3.27 3.82
CA GLU A 125 4.24 -4.61 3.45
C GLU A 125 5.38 -5.48 2.88
N ILE A 126 6.16 -4.95 1.93
CA ILE A 126 7.27 -5.71 1.32
C ILE A 126 8.34 -6.03 2.38
N GLY A 127 8.71 -5.05 3.22
CA GLY A 127 9.69 -5.22 4.28
C GLY A 127 9.26 -6.28 5.30
N LEU A 128 8.00 -6.21 5.75
CA LEU A 128 7.42 -7.16 6.69
C LEU A 128 7.29 -8.56 6.10
N ARG A 129 6.81 -8.70 4.85
CA ARG A 129 6.72 -10.01 4.18
C ARG A 129 8.09 -10.68 4.09
N LYS A 130 9.12 -9.91 3.72
CA LYS A 130 10.49 -10.43 3.66
C LYS A 130 10.98 -10.87 5.04
N ALA A 131 10.80 -10.03 6.07
CA ALA A 131 11.24 -10.34 7.42
C ALA A 131 10.50 -11.58 8.01
N CYS A 132 9.21 -11.72 7.73
CA CYS A 132 8.43 -12.88 8.15
C CYS A 132 8.95 -14.18 7.52
N ILE A 133 9.30 -14.16 6.23
CA ILE A 133 9.87 -15.32 5.53
C ILE A 133 11.25 -15.66 6.09
N ASP A 134 12.11 -14.66 6.27
CA ASP A 134 13.48 -14.85 6.75
C ASP A 134 13.55 -15.41 8.19
N LEU A 135 12.54 -15.10 9.02
CA LEU A 135 12.50 -15.47 10.44
C LEU A 135 11.46 -16.56 10.78
N ASP A 136 10.77 -17.11 9.78
CA ASP A 136 9.67 -18.07 9.93
C ASP A 136 8.58 -17.60 10.92
N VAL A 137 8.19 -16.33 10.82
CA VAL A 137 7.15 -15.74 11.68
C VAL A 137 5.78 -15.89 11.05
N LYS A 138 4.90 -16.61 11.75
CA LYS A 138 3.46 -16.68 11.46
C LYS A 138 2.72 -15.67 12.32
N HIS A 139 1.74 -15.00 11.73
CA HIS A 139 0.96 -13.97 12.41
C HIS A 139 -0.49 -14.00 11.95
N ASP A 140 -1.40 -13.71 12.87
CA ASP A 140 -2.83 -13.53 12.58
C ASP A 140 -3.18 -12.06 12.33
N PHE A 141 -2.39 -11.16 12.91
CA PHE A 141 -2.52 -9.72 12.73
C PHE A 141 -1.14 -9.06 12.78
N MET A 142 -0.94 -8.05 11.93
CA MET A 142 0.28 -7.26 11.93
C MET A 142 0.02 -5.87 11.37
N MET A 143 0.44 -4.84 12.09
CA MET A 143 0.23 -3.45 11.70
C MET A 143 1.33 -2.55 12.28
N LEU A 144 1.92 -1.71 11.44
CA LEU A 144 2.82 -0.64 11.85
C LEU A 144 2.01 0.66 12.02
N SER A 145 2.24 1.42 13.08
CA SER A 145 1.74 2.79 13.18
C SER A 145 2.77 3.72 13.85
N PRO A 146 2.72 5.02 13.57
CA PRO A 146 3.51 5.99 14.33
C PRO A 146 3.10 6.00 15.82
N SER A 147 4.08 6.18 16.70
CA SER A 147 3.93 6.34 18.14
C SER A 147 4.63 7.63 18.57
N LEU A 148 3.84 8.57 19.08
CA LEU A 148 4.30 9.88 19.57
C LEU A 148 4.52 9.90 21.09
N LEU A 149 4.47 8.73 21.73
CA LEU A 149 4.64 8.61 23.18
C LEU A 149 6.09 8.79 23.63
N SER A 150 7.05 8.63 22.71
CA SER A 150 8.49 8.83 22.95
C SER A 150 9.01 10.09 22.26
N ALA A 151 10.08 10.66 22.80
CA ALA A 151 10.87 11.72 22.15
C ALA A 151 12.32 11.24 22.00
N PRO A 152 12.83 11.03 20.76
CA PRO A 152 12.14 11.23 19.48
C PRO A 152 10.99 10.23 19.25
N PRO A 153 10.02 10.56 18.38
CA PRO A 153 8.93 9.65 18.00
C PRO A 153 9.50 8.38 17.36
N SER A 154 8.70 7.30 17.36
CA SER A 154 9.07 6.03 16.73
C SER A 154 7.88 5.44 15.99
N TYR A 155 8.09 4.34 15.27
CA TYR A 155 7.00 3.48 14.81
C TYR A 155 6.87 2.27 15.75
N CYS A 156 5.63 1.86 16.01
CA CYS A 156 5.31 0.66 16.76
C CYS A 156 4.69 -0.40 15.84
N LEU A 157 5.29 -1.59 15.85
CA LEU A 157 4.77 -2.77 15.19
C LEU A 157 3.91 -3.57 16.17
N TYR A 158 2.60 -3.56 15.95
CA TYR A 158 1.65 -4.42 16.66
C TYR A 158 1.55 -5.74 15.93
N ILE A 159 1.76 -6.85 16.64
CA ILE A 159 1.73 -8.18 16.04
C ILE A 159 1.04 -9.19 16.96
N ASP A 160 0.15 -9.98 16.37
CA ASP A 160 -0.51 -11.12 17.00
C ASP A 160 0.13 -12.40 16.44
N SER A 161 0.98 -13.03 17.24
CA SER A 161 1.85 -14.13 16.84
C SER A 161 2.30 -14.96 18.06
N GLU A 162 2.47 -16.26 17.85
CA GLU A 162 3.04 -17.19 18.84
C GLU A 162 4.58 -17.17 18.88
N SER A 163 5.25 -16.48 17.95
CA SER A 163 6.72 -16.40 17.90
C SER A 163 7.32 -15.79 19.18
N SER A 164 8.58 -16.09 19.50
CA SER A 164 9.25 -15.56 20.71
C SER A 164 9.48 -14.04 20.64
N ASP A 165 9.53 -13.35 21.78
CA ASP A 165 9.78 -11.89 21.84
C ASP A 165 11.11 -11.50 21.19
N ASN A 166 12.13 -12.36 21.29
CA ASN A 166 13.40 -12.15 20.61
C ASN A 166 13.22 -12.18 19.07
N THR A 167 12.45 -13.13 18.55
CA THR A 167 12.12 -13.20 17.12
C THR A 167 11.36 -11.96 16.65
N LEU A 168 10.37 -11.51 17.43
CA LEU A 168 9.60 -10.31 17.12
C LEU A 168 10.48 -9.05 17.12
N THR A 169 11.43 -8.96 18.05
CA THR A 169 12.42 -7.87 18.08
C THR A 169 13.34 -7.90 16.86
N GLN A 170 13.76 -9.09 16.42
CA GLN A 170 14.56 -9.25 15.19
C GLN A 170 13.76 -8.86 13.93
N LEU A 171 12.47 -9.18 13.90
CA LEU A 171 11.57 -8.81 12.81
C LEU A 171 11.44 -7.28 12.71
N ALA A 172 11.22 -6.59 13.83
CA ALA A 172 11.21 -5.12 13.85
C ALA A 172 12.54 -4.52 13.36
N LYS A 173 13.68 -5.06 13.81
CA LYS A 173 15.02 -4.64 13.34
C LYS A 173 15.26 -4.92 11.86
N GLN A 174 14.69 -5.98 11.29
CA GLN A 174 14.78 -6.28 9.85
C GLN A 174 13.93 -5.29 9.04
N LEU A 175 12.71 -4.99 9.51
CA LEU A 175 11.87 -3.96 8.89
C LEU A 175 12.55 -2.60 8.94
N ASP A 176 13.10 -2.21 10.09
CA ASP A 176 13.77 -0.93 10.28
C ASP A 176 14.94 -0.75 9.31
N ARG A 177 15.80 -1.79 9.19
CA ARG A 177 16.89 -1.83 8.20
C ARG A 177 16.38 -1.78 6.75
N TYR A 178 15.22 -2.38 6.48
CA TYR A 178 14.63 -2.33 5.14
C TYR A 178 14.17 -0.91 4.80
N LEU A 179 13.51 -0.22 5.75
CA LEU A 179 13.05 1.16 5.57
C LEU A 179 14.21 2.16 5.48
N CYS A 180 15.33 1.91 6.18
CA CYS A 180 16.57 2.70 6.04
C CYS A 180 17.24 2.61 4.66
N LYS A 181 16.72 1.80 3.73
CA LYS A 181 17.10 1.91 2.30
C LYS A 181 16.53 3.16 1.65
N GLY A 182 15.42 3.70 2.16
CA GLY A 182 14.85 4.97 1.75
C GLY A 182 15.67 6.13 2.32
N HIS A 183 16.01 7.10 1.48
CA HIS A 183 16.85 8.24 1.87
C HIS A 183 16.26 9.03 3.05
N HIS A 184 14.96 9.35 3.00
CA HIS A 184 14.31 10.18 4.01
C HIS A 184 14.18 9.49 5.37
N TYR A 185 13.72 8.24 5.41
CA TYR A 185 13.65 7.47 6.66
C TYR A 185 15.01 7.34 7.34
N LYS A 186 16.05 7.02 6.57
CA LYS A 186 17.41 6.96 7.08
C LYS A 186 17.89 8.31 7.62
N LEU A 187 17.67 9.39 6.86
CA LEU A 187 18.05 10.74 7.27
C LEU A 187 17.40 11.13 8.60
N CYS A 188 16.11 10.83 8.79
CA CYS A 188 15.41 11.11 10.04
C CYS A 188 15.99 10.32 11.23
N GLN A 189 16.42 9.06 11.03
CA GLN A 189 17.15 8.31 12.07
C GLN A 189 18.54 8.88 12.33
N ASP A 190 19.31 9.19 11.28
CA ASP A 190 20.67 9.74 11.38
C ASP A 190 20.67 11.11 12.10
N LEU A 191 19.62 11.91 11.92
CA LEU A 191 19.38 13.18 12.61
C LEU A 191 18.78 13.02 14.02
N ASN A 192 18.57 11.79 14.48
CA ASN A 192 17.94 11.46 15.76
C ASN A 192 16.53 12.08 15.94
N GLN A 193 15.83 12.30 14.82
CA GLN A 193 14.44 12.78 14.76
C GLN A 193 13.44 11.63 14.80
N LEU A 194 13.89 10.40 14.48
CA LEU A 194 13.09 9.18 14.52
C LEU A 194 13.86 8.07 15.26
N ALA A 195 13.25 7.51 16.30
CA ALA A 195 13.78 6.35 17.00
C ALA A 195 13.52 5.04 16.23
N PRO A 196 14.33 3.98 16.49
CA PRO A 196 14.12 2.66 15.88
C PRO A 196 12.71 2.11 16.14
N ILE A 197 12.23 1.27 15.21
CA ILE A 197 10.93 0.59 15.35
C ILE A 197 10.89 -0.22 16.66
N CYS A 198 9.84 -0.01 17.45
CA CYS A 198 9.50 -0.84 18.59
C CYS A 198 8.47 -1.90 18.20
N VAL A 199 8.40 -3.00 18.96
CA VAL A 199 7.44 -4.08 18.73
C VAL A 199 6.58 -4.28 19.97
N LYS A 200 5.29 -4.51 19.76
CA LYS A 200 4.33 -4.83 20.81
C LYS A 200 3.53 -6.06 20.40
N ARG A 201 3.58 -7.11 21.22
CA ARG A 201 2.69 -8.26 21.05
C ARG A 201 1.28 -7.85 21.48
N VAL A 202 0.30 -8.23 20.68
CA VAL A 202 -1.13 -8.01 20.97
C VAL A 202 -1.88 -9.33 20.88
N SER A 203 -3.04 -9.40 21.52
CA SER A 203 -3.98 -10.51 21.40
C SER A 203 -5.29 -10.02 20.78
N ASP A 204 -5.91 -10.86 19.94
CA ASP A 204 -7.13 -10.53 19.19
C ASP A 204 -6.97 -9.26 18.34
N GLY A 205 -5.77 -9.08 17.75
CA GLY A 205 -5.37 -7.81 17.13
C GLY A 205 -6.35 -7.33 16.06
N TRP A 206 -6.82 -8.24 15.20
CA TRP A 206 -7.80 -7.93 14.17
C TRP A 206 -9.14 -7.45 14.73
N GLN A 207 -9.63 -8.06 15.81
CA GLN A 207 -10.91 -7.73 16.41
C GLN A 207 -10.84 -6.36 17.12
N LYS A 208 -9.75 -6.09 17.85
CA LYS A 208 -9.50 -4.78 18.47
C LYS A 208 -9.42 -3.68 17.39
N TYR A 209 -8.72 -3.94 16.28
CA TYR A 209 -8.64 -3.04 15.14
C TYR A 209 -10.01 -2.72 14.54
N GLN A 210 -10.81 -3.75 14.23
CA GLN A 210 -12.15 -3.57 13.67
C GLN A 210 -13.08 -2.79 14.60
N ARG A 211 -13.07 -3.09 15.91
CA ARG A 211 -13.90 -2.38 16.90
C ARG A 211 -13.56 -0.89 16.96
N ALA A 212 -12.28 -0.55 16.96
CA ALA A 212 -11.84 0.84 16.97
C ALA A 212 -12.32 1.60 15.72
N LEU A 213 -12.20 1.00 14.54
CA LEU A 213 -12.66 1.62 13.30
C LEU A 213 -14.18 1.78 13.23
N ILE A 214 -14.94 0.79 13.71
CA ILE A 214 -16.40 0.87 13.81
C ILE A 214 -16.82 1.99 14.78
N ALA A 215 -16.15 2.10 15.93
CA ALA A 215 -16.39 3.18 16.90
C ALA A 215 -16.10 4.57 16.31
N SER A 216 -15.14 4.66 15.38
CA SER A 216 -14.84 5.88 14.63
C SER A 216 -15.80 6.16 13.44
N GLY A 217 -16.84 5.34 13.26
CA GLY A 217 -17.90 5.53 12.25
C GLY A 217 -17.69 4.79 10.93
N GLN A 218 -16.66 3.94 10.81
CA GLN A 218 -16.44 3.15 9.60
C GLN A 218 -17.39 1.95 9.55
N ARG A 219 -17.97 1.68 8.36
CA ARG A 219 -18.81 0.49 8.16
C ARG A 219 -17.95 -0.78 8.13
N MET A 220 -18.42 -1.85 8.75
CA MET A 220 -17.68 -3.11 8.85
C MET A 220 -17.18 -3.63 7.48
N GLY A 221 -18.01 -3.58 6.44
CA GLY A 221 -17.67 -4.07 5.10
C GLY A 221 -16.55 -3.29 4.40
N ASP A 222 -16.25 -2.08 4.87
CA ASP A 222 -15.21 -1.21 4.29
C ASP A 222 -13.86 -1.35 5.00
N ILE A 223 -13.81 -2.08 6.13
CA ILE A 223 -12.59 -2.28 6.90
C ILE A 223 -11.75 -3.36 6.24
N LYS A 224 -10.52 -2.99 5.84
CA LYS A 224 -9.54 -3.89 5.24
C LYS A 224 -8.28 -3.94 6.10
N PRO A 225 -7.60 -5.10 6.21
CA PRO A 225 -6.29 -5.17 6.84
C PRO A 225 -5.31 -4.22 6.14
N THR A 226 -4.45 -3.59 6.94
CA THR A 226 -3.36 -2.74 6.44
C THR A 226 -2.10 -3.01 7.25
N PHE A 227 -0.96 -3.02 6.57
CA PHE A 227 0.34 -3.16 7.24
C PHE A 227 0.86 -1.84 7.79
N LEU A 228 0.31 -0.71 7.34
CA LEU A 228 0.62 0.62 7.84
C LEU A 228 -0.67 1.38 8.10
N GLU A 229 -0.77 1.94 9.29
CA GLU A 229 -1.85 2.81 9.73
C GLU A 229 -1.26 4.15 10.15
N TYR A 230 -1.89 5.25 9.72
CA TYR A 230 -1.31 6.59 9.84
C TYR A 230 -1.77 7.33 11.10
N ARG A 231 -2.80 6.82 11.79
CA ARG A 231 -3.26 7.40 13.06
C ARG A 231 -2.27 7.08 14.19
N HIS A 232 -2.18 7.98 15.16
CA HIS A 232 -1.14 7.97 16.19
C HIS A 232 -1.58 7.35 17.54
N ASP A 233 -2.84 6.93 17.66
CA ASP A 233 -3.52 6.56 18.91
C ASP A 233 -3.68 5.05 19.13
N TRP A 234 -3.09 4.22 18.26
CA TRP A 234 -3.23 2.76 18.35
C TRP A 234 -2.61 2.12 19.59
N SER A 235 -1.64 2.78 20.23
CA SER A 235 -1.05 2.30 21.48
C SER A 235 -2.11 2.13 22.57
N LEU A 236 -3.03 3.11 22.68
CA LEU A 236 -4.14 3.12 23.63
C LEU A 236 -5.20 2.06 23.32
N ILE A 237 -5.34 1.67 22.05
CA ILE A 237 -6.32 0.69 21.60
C ILE A 237 -5.81 -0.74 21.83
N PHE A 238 -4.50 -0.94 21.66
CA PHE A 238 -3.84 -2.24 21.81
C PHE A 238 -3.22 -2.47 23.19
N ASP A 239 -3.31 -1.51 24.11
CA ASP A 239 -3.12 -1.76 25.55
C ASP A 239 -4.16 -2.75 26.12
#